data_AF-A0A6G7XRX5-F1
#
_entry.id   AF-A0A6G7XRX5-F1
#
_cell.length_a   1.000
_cell.length_b   1.000
_cell.length_c   1.000
_cell.angle_alpha   90.00
_cell.angle_beta   90.00
_cell.angle_gamma   90.00
#
_symmetry.space_group_name_H-M   'P 1'
#
loop_
_entity.id
_entity.type
_entity.pdbx_description
1 polymer ?
#
loop_
_entity_poly.entity_id
_entity_poly.type
_entity_poly.pdbx_seq_one_letter_code
_entity_poly.pdbx_strand_id
1 'polypeptide(L)'
;MGDFRELSGVGETYWAINREERQYAAILYHLLLNGDNLPRFLELIDCPYKVDETWSAYVEYAYLRDAWDKIGNDNDKKRKLISALLNTHDVSSLESASVQEWNEHFGVGTPVASTAHVQSPSRWSLAKFDANVADNDDFLATCQFKWAFNIKPDIVIHTDNDHAVVIEAKCTAGEGSYPSTTPEKDIFKRRGLPYVRQTDVQQYLFKEILGIEAVFRYVVKAGTASTPSYQTVLWKDAFAALEHTGAPTFLTAWLRKLVHD
;
A
#
# COMPACT_ATOMS: atom_id res chain seq x y z
N MET A 1 -17.16 -34.42 22.18
CA MET A 1 -17.51 -33.12 21.59
C MET A 1 -16.56 -32.95 20.42
N GLY A 2 -17.06 -32.98 19.19
CA GLY A 2 -16.21 -32.96 17.99
C GLY A 2 -15.52 -31.61 17.80
N ASP A 3 -14.43 -31.59 17.05
CA ASP A 3 -13.75 -30.34 16.70
C ASP A 3 -14.43 -29.63 15.52
N PHE A 4 -14.04 -28.38 15.23
CA PHE A 4 -14.65 -27.60 14.14
C PHE A 4 -14.52 -28.29 12.77
N ARG A 5 -13.42 -29.00 12.50
CA ARG A 5 -13.20 -29.67 11.21
C ARG A 5 -14.15 -30.84 11.05
N GLU A 6 -14.29 -31.64 12.11
CA GLU A 6 -15.23 -32.75 12.17
C GLU A 6 -16.68 -32.28 12.01
N LEU A 7 -17.08 -31.25 12.77
CA LEU A 7 -18.46 -30.75 12.80
C LEU A 7 -18.86 -29.96 11.54
N SER A 8 -17.92 -29.28 10.89
CA SER A 8 -18.18 -28.52 9.66
C SER A 8 -18.19 -29.40 8.40
N GLY A 9 -17.66 -30.63 8.47
CA GLY A 9 -17.50 -31.50 7.31
C GLY A 9 -16.42 -31.05 6.32
N VAL A 10 -15.62 -30.03 6.67
CA VAL A 10 -14.52 -29.53 5.83
C VAL A 10 -13.33 -30.49 5.96
N GLY A 11 -13.25 -31.43 5.03
CA GLY A 11 -12.19 -32.44 4.95
C GLY A 11 -10.99 -31.99 4.11
N GLU A 12 -11.13 -30.91 3.34
CA GLU A 12 -10.10 -30.39 2.46
C GLU A 12 -8.89 -29.85 3.24
N THR A 13 -7.75 -29.85 2.58
CA THR A 13 -6.52 -29.25 3.11
C THR A 13 -6.61 -27.73 3.09
N TYR A 14 -5.89 -27.05 4.00
CA TYR A 14 -5.99 -25.59 4.13
C TYR A 14 -5.71 -24.83 2.83
N TRP A 15 -4.74 -25.26 2.02
CA TRP A 15 -4.43 -24.61 0.73
C TRP A 15 -5.62 -24.64 -0.23
N ALA A 16 -6.49 -25.65 -0.14
CA ALA A 16 -7.66 -25.77 -1.03
C ALA A 16 -8.80 -24.82 -0.63
N ILE A 17 -8.85 -24.39 0.65
CA ILE A 17 -9.90 -23.51 1.19
C ILE A 17 -9.39 -22.10 1.52
N ASN A 18 -8.08 -21.86 1.41
CA ASN A 18 -7.47 -20.56 1.68
C ASN A 18 -7.98 -19.51 0.68
N ARG A 19 -8.41 -18.36 1.19
CA ARG A 19 -8.88 -17.20 0.42
C ARG A 19 -8.05 -15.94 0.70
N GLU A 20 -6.94 -16.10 1.42
CA GLU A 20 -6.13 -14.98 1.90
C GLU A 20 -5.26 -14.44 0.77
N GLU A 21 -5.57 -13.22 0.32
CA GLU A 21 -4.88 -12.55 -0.80
C GLU A 21 -3.37 -12.44 -0.58
N ARG A 22 -2.94 -12.28 0.69
CA ARG A 22 -1.52 -12.30 1.06
C ARG A 22 -0.81 -13.60 0.68
N GLN A 23 -1.49 -14.75 0.71
CA GLN A 23 -0.89 -16.02 0.29
C GLN A 23 -0.65 -16.03 -1.23
N TYR A 24 -1.58 -15.47 -2.01
CA TYR A 24 -1.45 -15.36 -3.46
C TYR A 24 -0.29 -14.43 -3.82
N ALA A 25 -0.21 -13.27 -3.16
CA ALA A 25 0.89 -12.32 -3.33
C ALA A 25 2.24 -12.94 -2.97
N ALA A 26 2.33 -13.69 -1.86
CA ALA A 26 3.57 -14.36 -1.46
C ALA A 26 4.03 -15.43 -2.46
N ILE A 27 3.10 -16.20 -3.03
CA ILE A 27 3.41 -17.20 -4.08
C ILE A 27 3.88 -16.49 -5.36
N LEU A 28 3.18 -15.45 -5.81
CA LEU A 28 3.59 -14.67 -6.97
C LEU A 28 4.97 -14.07 -6.76
N TYR A 29 5.20 -13.41 -5.63
CA TYR A 29 6.51 -12.89 -5.25
C TYR A 29 7.61 -13.95 -5.34
N HIS A 30 7.39 -15.12 -4.74
CA HIS A 30 8.37 -16.22 -4.81
C HIS A 30 8.67 -16.64 -6.25
N LEU A 31 7.65 -16.79 -7.09
CA LEU A 31 7.83 -17.19 -8.48
C LEU A 31 8.54 -16.11 -9.31
N LEU A 32 8.26 -14.82 -9.07
CA LEU A 32 8.93 -13.70 -9.76
C LEU A 32 10.44 -13.70 -9.55
N LEU A 33 10.91 -14.17 -8.39
CA LEU A 33 12.34 -14.27 -8.06
C LEU A 33 13.06 -15.45 -8.72
N ASN A 34 12.35 -16.30 -9.49
CA ASN A 34 12.91 -17.53 -10.04
C ASN A 34 13.21 -17.42 -11.54
N GLY A 35 14.49 -17.55 -11.92
CA GLY A 35 14.92 -17.58 -13.32
C GLY A 35 14.38 -16.41 -14.13
N ASP A 36 13.81 -16.71 -15.30
CA ASP A 36 13.29 -15.71 -16.25
C ASP A 36 11.82 -15.30 -15.98
N ASN A 37 11.28 -15.61 -14.80
CA ASN A 37 9.88 -15.33 -14.50
C ASN A 37 9.54 -13.85 -14.42
N LEU A 38 10.45 -13.03 -13.89
CA LEU A 38 10.22 -11.59 -13.83
C LEU A 38 10.05 -10.99 -15.24
N PRO A 39 10.97 -11.16 -16.19
CA PRO A 39 10.78 -10.67 -17.56
C PRO A 39 9.46 -11.13 -18.21
N ARG A 40 9.08 -12.39 -18.05
CA ARG A 40 7.82 -12.94 -18.59
C ARG A 40 6.59 -12.27 -17.98
N PHE A 41 6.62 -12.02 -16.68
CA PHE A 41 5.54 -11.32 -16.00
C PHE A 41 5.45 -9.85 -16.44
N LEU A 42 6.60 -9.17 -16.56
CA LEU A 42 6.65 -7.79 -17.02
C LEU A 42 6.14 -7.62 -18.45
N GLU A 43 6.43 -8.58 -19.33
CA GLU A 43 5.85 -8.64 -20.68
C GLU A 43 4.33 -8.86 -20.63
N LEU A 44 3.84 -9.81 -19.82
CA LEU A 44 2.40 -10.07 -19.67
C LEU A 44 1.61 -8.82 -19.26
N ILE A 45 2.18 -7.98 -18.40
CA ILE A 45 1.51 -6.77 -17.89
C ILE A 45 1.77 -5.53 -18.75
N ASP A 46 2.41 -5.67 -19.91
CA ASP A 46 2.82 -4.59 -20.79
C ASP A 46 3.64 -3.51 -20.04
N CYS A 47 4.62 -3.93 -19.24
CA CYS A 47 5.49 -3.01 -18.52
C CYS A 47 6.41 -2.26 -19.51
N PRO A 48 6.40 -0.91 -19.53
CA PRO A 48 7.24 -0.15 -20.46
C PRO A 48 8.70 -0.02 -19.99
N TYR A 49 8.97 -0.35 -18.72
CA TYR A 49 10.27 -0.14 -18.10
C TYR A 49 11.18 -1.34 -18.30
N LYS A 50 12.46 -1.06 -18.56
CA LYS A 50 13.49 -2.09 -18.64
C LYS A 50 13.99 -2.42 -17.24
N VAL A 51 14.30 -3.69 -17.02
CA VAL A 51 14.93 -4.17 -15.80
C VAL A 51 16.43 -4.01 -15.92
N ASP A 52 17.06 -3.35 -14.96
CA ASP A 52 18.52 -3.27 -14.84
C ASP A 52 19.06 -4.14 -13.70
N GLU A 53 20.36 -4.04 -13.41
CA GLU A 53 21.01 -4.84 -12.37
C GLU A 53 20.62 -4.45 -10.93
N THR A 54 19.96 -3.29 -10.75
CA THR A 54 19.52 -2.78 -9.45
C THR A 54 18.08 -3.16 -9.09
N TRP A 55 17.42 -3.93 -9.96
CA TRP A 55 16.05 -4.34 -9.75
C TRP A 55 15.85 -5.04 -8.40
N SER A 56 14.67 -4.83 -7.84
CA SER A 56 14.29 -5.45 -6.58
C SER A 56 12.78 -5.62 -6.48
N ALA A 57 12.33 -6.63 -5.75
CA ALA A 57 10.92 -6.86 -5.49
C ALA A 57 10.68 -6.95 -3.99
N TYR A 58 9.55 -6.40 -3.56
CA TYR A 58 9.18 -6.28 -2.16
C TYR A 58 7.73 -6.71 -1.93
N VAL A 59 7.50 -7.32 -0.78
CA VAL A 59 6.17 -7.49 -0.18
C VAL A 59 6.08 -6.58 1.04
N GLU A 60 4.86 -6.18 1.42
CA GLU A 60 4.64 -5.27 2.58
C GLU A 60 5.44 -3.95 2.44
N TYR A 61 5.43 -3.36 1.24
CA TYR A 61 6.29 -2.22 0.87
C TYR A 61 6.08 -1.01 1.80
N ALA A 62 7.12 -0.67 2.57
CA ALA A 62 7.09 0.33 3.64
C ALA A 62 8.08 1.48 3.43
N TYR A 63 8.54 1.69 2.18
CA TYR A 63 9.67 2.57 1.84
C TYR A 63 9.61 3.93 2.54
N LEU A 64 8.47 4.63 2.50
CA LEU A 64 8.38 5.97 3.08
C LEU A 64 8.60 5.99 4.60
N ARG A 65 8.18 4.94 5.31
CA ARG A 65 8.44 4.80 6.76
C ARG A 65 9.90 4.47 7.04
N ASP A 66 10.50 3.61 6.22
CA ASP A 66 11.89 3.21 6.37
C ASP A 66 12.83 4.37 6.02
N ALA A 67 12.53 5.12 4.96
CA ALA A 67 13.24 6.35 4.60
C ALA A 67 13.12 7.41 5.71
N TRP A 68 11.94 7.56 6.31
CA TRP A 68 11.75 8.44 7.47
C TRP A 68 12.59 8.04 8.69
N ASP A 69 12.69 6.74 8.98
CA ASP A 69 13.56 6.21 10.02
C ASP A 69 15.04 6.53 9.73
N LYS A 70 15.48 6.39 8.47
CA LYS A 70 16.85 6.70 8.06
C LYS A 70 17.24 8.18 8.19
N ILE A 71 16.29 9.11 8.19
CA ILE A 71 16.59 10.52 8.50
C ILE A 71 17.07 10.68 9.97
N GLY A 72 16.68 9.75 10.86
CA GLY A 72 17.09 9.79 12.26
C GLY A 72 16.45 10.96 13.02
N ASN A 73 17.21 11.61 13.90
CA ASN A 73 16.71 12.66 14.80
C ASN A 73 16.84 14.09 14.25
N ASP A 74 17.10 14.25 12.94
CA ASP A 74 17.20 15.56 12.29
C ASP A 74 15.80 16.18 12.11
N ASN A 75 15.36 16.93 13.12
CA ASN A 75 14.06 17.58 13.15
C ASN A 75 13.90 18.66 12.07
N ASP A 76 14.97 19.38 11.76
CA ASP A 76 14.93 20.46 10.77
C ASP A 76 14.74 19.88 9.37
N LYS A 77 15.47 18.81 9.03
CA LYS A 77 15.27 18.08 7.78
C LYS A 77 13.87 17.49 7.68
N LYS A 78 13.37 16.88 8.76
CA LYS A 78 12.00 16.32 8.81
C LYS A 78 10.92 17.38 8.56
N ARG A 79 11.03 18.54 9.21
CA ARG A 79 10.11 19.67 9.01
C ARG A 79 10.16 20.21 7.60
N LYS A 80 11.37 20.48 7.08
CA LYS A 80 11.56 20.95 5.70
C LYS A 80 10.95 20.00 4.66
N LEU A 81 11.11 18.69 4.85
CA LEU A 81 10.50 17.69 3.97
C LEU A 81 8.97 17.73 4.04
N ILE A 82 8.39 17.78 5.24
CA ILE A 82 6.94 17.91 5.40
C ILE A 82 6.44 19.20 4.75
N SER A 83 7.07 20.34 5.02
CA SER A 83 6.68 21.63 4.43
C SER A 83 6.76 21.62 2.90
N ALA A 84 7.82 21.05 2.33
CA ALA A 84 8.01 21.01 0.89
C ALA A 84 7.01 20.07 0.19
N LEU A 85 6.71 18.90 0.78
CA LEU A 85 5.85 17.90 0.16
C LEU A 85 4.36 18.12 0.41
N LEU A 86 3.99 18.63 1.59
CA LEU A 86 2.61 18.89 1.95
C LEU A 86 2.15 20.26 1.42
N ASN A 87 3.01 21.29 1.51
CA ASN A 87 2.81 22.62 0.95
C ASN A 87 1.41 23.25 1.23
N THR A 88 0.90 23.06 2.45
CA THR A 88 -0.36 23.66 2.91
C THR A 88 -0.11 24.94 3.70
N HIS A 89 -1.13 25.81 3.78
CA HIS A 89 -1.03 27.06 4.54
C HIS A 89 -0.76 26.81 6.02
N ASP A 90 -1.39 25.77 6.57
CA ASP A 90 -1.22 25.41 7.98
C ASP A 90 0.20 24.99 8.32
N VAL A 91 0.90 24.27 7.43
CA VAL A 91 2.28 23.82 7.70
C VAL A 91 3.25 25.00 7.73
N SER A 92 3.08 25.99 6.84
CA SER A 92 3.90 27.21 6.85
C SER A 92 3.76 27.99 8.15
N SER A 93 2.59 27.94 8.80
CA SER A 93 2.38 28.60 10.09
C SER A 93 3.17 27.97 11.25
N LEU A 94 3.68 26.74 11.07
CA LEU A 94 4.38 25.97 12.10
C LEU A 94 5.92 26.09 12.04
N GLU A 95 6.47 26.89 11.13
CA GLU A 95 7.93 27.00 10.95
C GLU A 95 8.68 27.38 12.23
N SER A 96 8.08 28.25 13.06
CA SER A 96 8.65 28.68 14.34
C SER A 96 8.20 27.85 15.54
N ALA A 97 7.36 26.83 15.34
CA ALA A 97 6.80 26.03 16.42
C ALA A 97 7.88 25.15 17.09
N SER A 98 7.75 24.96 18.40
CA SER A 98 8.50 23.93 19.13
C SER A 98 8.16 22.53 18.61
N VAL A 99 9.01 21.54 18.90
CA VAL A 99 8.76 20.15 18.46
C VAL A 99 7.47 19.60 19.07
N GLN A 100 7.17 20.00 20.31
CA GLN A 100 5.93 19.64 20.98
C GLN A 100 4.72 20.23 20.25
N GLU A 101 4.70 21.55 20.03
CA GLU A 101 3.59 22.23 19.32
C GLU A 101 3.38 21.65 17.92
N TRP A 102 4.46 21.34 17.21
CA TRP A 102 4.41 20.65 15.91
C TRP A 102 3.70 19.30 16.01
N ASN A 103 4.14 18.43 16.94
CA ASN A 103 3.56 17.10 17.10
C ASN A 103 2.09 17.17 17.59
N GLU A 104 1.76 18.12 18.45
CA GLU A 104 0.41 18.36 18.96
C GLU A 104 -0.54 18.87 17.87
N HIS A 105 -0.08 19.77 16.99
CA HIS A 105 -0.85 20.25 15.84
C HIS A 105 -1.33 19.07 14.97
N PHE A 106 -0.43 18.14 14.64
CA PHE A 106 -0.77 16.94 13.87
C PHE A 106 -1.39 15.81 14.72
N GLY A 107 -1.62 16.04 16.01
CA GLY A 107 -2.37 15.15 16.88
C GLY A 107 -1.64 13.87 17.30
N VAL A 108 -0.32 13.90 17.44
CA VAL A 108 0.45 12.75 17.92
C VAL A 108 0.22 12.56 19.41
N GLY A 109 -0.71 11.66 19.78
CA GLY A 109 -1.39 11.73 21.07
C GLY A 109 -1.19 10.60 22.08
N THR A 110 -0.40 9.55 21.82
CA THR A 110 -0.23 8.47 22.81
C THR A 110 1.17 7.84 22.82
N PRO A 111 1.82 7.72 24.00
CA PRO A 111 1.36 8.20 25.31
C PRO A 111 1.41 9.73 25.45
N VAL A 112 2.39 10.41 24.84
CA VAL A 112 2.51 11.88 24.79
C VAL A 112 3.24 12.27 23.50
N ALA A 113 2.92 13.45 22.95
CA ALA A 113 3.72 14.08 21.90
C ALA A 113 5.18 14.21 22.36
N SER A 114 6.13 13.82 21.51
CA SER A 114 7.54 13.99 21.84
C SER A 114 7.87 15.49 21.88
N THR A 115 8.61 15.91 22.90
CA THR A 115 9.15 17.27 23.00
C THR A 115 10.49 17.43 22.31
N ALA A 116 11.14 16.31 21.93
CA ALA A 116 12.50 16.29 21.40
C ALA A 116 12.60 15.83 19.94
N HIS A 117 11.62 15.09 19.45
CA HIS A 117 11.66 14.50 18.10
C HIS A 117 10.38 14.74 17.32
N VAL A 118 10.50 15.21 16.08
CA VAL A 118 9.39 15.28 15.13
C VAL A 118 8.96 13.85 14.79
N GLN A 119 7.71 13.54 15.10
CA GLN A 119 7.16 12.18 14.98
C GLN A 119 6.62 11.91 13.58
N SER A 120 6.70 10.66 13.15
CA SER A 120 6.30 10.23 11.80
C SER A 120 4.84 10.61 11.48
N PRO A 121 4.55 11.06 10.25
CA PRO A 121 3.19 11.28 9.77
C PRO A 121 2.27 10.08 9.92
N SER A 122 2.81 8.86 9.92
CA SER A 122 2.06 7.64 10.20
C SER A 122 1.27 7.71 11.52
N ARG A 123 1.77 8.46 12.52
CA ARG A 123 1.19 8.60 13.87
C ARG A 123 0.22 9.77 14.04
N TRP A 124 0.04 10.59 13.01
CA TRP A 124 -0.86 11.75 13.09
C TRP A 124 -2.34 11.33 13.26
N SER A 125 -3.22 12.24 13.63
CA SER A 125 -4.63 11.95 13.93
C SER A 125 -5.59 12.80 13.11
N LEU A 126 -6.50 12.14 12.37
CA LEU A 126 -7.54 12.80 11.60
C LEU A 126 -8.48 13.63 12.48
N ALA A 127 -8.81 13.13 13.68
CA ALA A 127 -9.64 13.87 14.62
C ALA A 127 -9.00 15.18 15.08
N LYS A 128 -7.67 15.27 15.05
CA LYS A 128 -6.94 16.49 15.40
C LYS A 128 -6.78 17.43 14.22
N PHE A 129 -6.54 16.89 13.01
CA PHE A 129 -6.64 17.70 11.79
C PHE A 129 -8.01 18.34 11.69
N ASP A 130 -9.08 17.60 12.00
CA ASP A 130 -10.44 18.11 11.93
C ASP A 130 -10.69 19.29 12.87
N ALA A 131 -9.99 19.34 14.00
CA ALA A 131 -10.08 20.44 14.95
C ALA A 131 -9.18 21.63 14.59
N ASN A 132 -8.04 21.37 13.93
CA ASN A 132 -6.96 22.35 13.76
C ASN A 132 -6.84 22.91 12.34
N VAL A 133 -7.27 22.14 11.32
CA VAL A 133 -7.16 22.45 9.90
C VAL A 133 -8.54 22.81 9.37
N ALA A 134 -8.80 24.11 9.25
CA ALA A 134 -10.13 24.60 8.90
C ALA A 134 -10.45 24.41 7.41
N ASP A 135 -9.47 24.65 6.55
CA ASP A 135 -9.62 24.52 5.11
C ASP A 135 -9.74 23.04 4.68
N ASN A 136 -10.63 22.77 3.73
CA ASN A 136 -10.94 21.41 3.31
C ASN A 136 -9.86 20.80 2.40
N ASP A 137 -9.19 21.62 1.60
CA ASP A 137 -8.13 21.18 0.69
C ASP A 137 -6.88 20.86 1.51
N ASP A 138 -6.51 21.74 2.45
CA ASP A 138 -5.41 21.50 3.40
C ASP A 138 -5.68 20.26 4.27
N PHE A 139 -6.93 20.08 4.72
CA PHE A 139 -7.33 18.91 5.51
C PHE A 139 -7.17 17.63 4.69
N LEU A 140 -7.65 17.60 3.45
CA LEU A 140 -7.58 16.44 2.59
C LEU A 140 -6.13 16.10 2.21
N ALA A 141 -5.33 17.09 1.86
CA ALA A 141 -3.90 16.92 1.57
C ALA A 141 -3.15 16.34 2.78
N THR A 142 -3.42 16.86 3.99
CA THR A 142 -2.81 16.35 5.23
C THR A 142 -3.22 14.90 5.52
N CYS A 143 -4.48 14.55 5.25
CA CYS A 143 -4.96 13.17 5.35
C CYS A 143 -4.25 12.25 4.36
N GLN A 144 -4.16 12.62 3.08
CA GLN A 144 -3.48 11.84 2.05
C GLN A 144 -2.00 11.65 2.37
N PHE A 145 -1.33 12.69 2.86
CA PHE A 145 0.05 12.61 3.32
C PHE A 145 0.22 11.61 4.46
N LYS A 146 -0.63 11.66 5.48
CA LYS A 146 -0.65 10.64 6.55
C LYS A 146 -0.89 9.23 6.00
N TRP A 147 -1.81 9.07 5.07
CA TRP A 147 -2.14 7.75 4.52
C TRP A 147 -1.01 7.20 3.65
N ALA A 148 -0.28 8.05 2.90
CA ALA A 148 0.91 7.66 2.15
C ALA A 148 2.00 7.02 3.04
N PHE A 149 2.11 7.46 4.29
CA PHE A 149 3.00 6.86 5.28
C PHE A 149 2.50 5.50 5.83
N ASN A 150 1.23 5.13 5.61
CA ASN A 150 0.65 3.90 6.15
C ASN A 150 0.27 2.88 5.08
N ILE A 151 0.05 3.33 3.86
CA ILE A 151 -0.31 2.48 2.73
C ILE A 151 0.82 1.51 2.42
N LYS A 152 0.45 0.29 2.06
CA LYS A 152 1.37 -0.75 1.61
C LYS A 152 0.75 -1.45 0.41
N PRO A 153 1.27 -1.24 -0.80
CA PRO A 153 0.97 -2.14 -1.91
C PRO A 153 1.39 -3.58 -1.58
N ASP A 154 0.66 -4.55 -2.13
CA ASP A 154 0.90 -5.97 -1.85
C ASP A 154 2.26 -6.44 -2.38
N ILE A 155 2.60 -6.06 -3.62
CA ILE A 155 3.92 -6.28 -4.22
C ILE A 155 4.37 -5.01 -4.94
N VAL A 156 5.64 -4.64 -4.77
CA VAL A 156 6.28 -3.58 -5.56
C VAL A 156 7.55 -4.14 -6.18
N ILE A 157 7.71 -3.96 -7.49
CA ILE A 157 8.90 -4.34 -8.24
C ILE A 157 9.56 -3.05 -8.74
N HIS A 158 10.72 -2.70 -8.21
CA HIS A 158 11.58 -1.67 -8.77
C HIS A 158 12.31 -2.28 -9.96
N THR A 159 12.11 -1.76 -11.16
CA THR A 159 12.85 -2.20 -12.36
C THR A 159 14.22 -1.54 -12.45
N ASP A 160 14.33 -0.34 -11.87
CA ASP A 160 15.54 0.39 -11.53
C ASP A 160 15.22 1.31 -10.31
N ASN A 161 16.04 2.33 -10.03
CA ASN A 161 15.82 3.23 -8.89
C ASN A 161 14.66 4.23 -9.06
N ASP A 162 14.26 4.51 -10.30
CA ASP A 162 13.32 5.58 -10.64
C ASP A 162 11.99 5.04 -11.18
N HIS A 163 11.92 3.74 -11.50
CA HIS A 163 10.75 3.09 -12.09
C HIS A 163 10.29 1.87 -11.29
N ALA A 164 8.97 1.75 -11.13
CA ALA A 164 8.36 0.63 -10.41
C ALA A 164 7.09 0.06 -11.09
N VAL A 165 6.83 -1.22 -10.80
CA VAL A 165 5.54 -1.86 -10.97
C VAL A 165 4.91 -2.04 -9.61
N VAL A 166 3.72 -1.48 -9.42
CA VAL A 166 2.94 -1.58 -8.19
C VAL A 166 1.78 -2.53 -8.43
N ILE A 167 1.74 -3.62 -7.67
CA ILE A 167 0.76 -4.68 -7.81
C ILE A 167 -0.13 -4.69 -6.57
N GLU A 168 -1.42 -4.59 -6.82
CA GLU A 168 -2.46 -4.82 -5.81
C GLU A 168 -3.14 -6.16 -6.10
N ALA A 169 -3.08 -7.06 -5.11
CA ALA A 169 -3.63 -8.40 -5.17
C ALA A 169 -5.08 -8.39 -4.66
N LYS A 170 -6.00 -8.94 -5.46
CA LYS A 170 -7.41 -9.09 -5.06
C LYS A 170 -7.91 -10.48 -5.43
N CYS A 171 -8.62 -11.13 -4.51
CA CYS A 171 -9.18 -12.45 -4.72
C CYS A 171 -10.67 -12.46 -4.35
N THR A 172 -11.00 -11.85 -3.21
CA THR A 172 -12.40 -11.78 -2.73
C THR A 172 -12.79 -10.39 -2.26
N ALA A 173 -11.83 -9.58 -1.80
CA ALA A 173 -12.09 -8.22 -1.38
C ALA A 173 -12.15 -7.28 -2.59
N GLY A 174 -13.02 -6.27 -2.48
CA GLY A 174 -12.99 -5.11 -3.36
C GLY A 174 -11.87 -4.14 -2.98
N GLU A 175 -11.79 -3.04 -3.71
CA GLU A 175 -10.87 -1.95 -3.39
C GLU A 175 -11.22 -1.30 -2.04
N GLY A 176 -10.21 -1.04 -1.21
CA GLY A 176 -10.34 -0.27 0.02
C GLY A 176 -10.49 1.23 -0.22
N SER A 177 -10.95 1.96 0.78
CA SER A 177 -10.99 3.42 0.76
C SER A 177 -10.62 4.02 2.11
N TYR A 178 -10.17 5.25 2.05
CA TYR A 178 -9.84 6.10 3.19
C TYR A 178 -10.85 7.25 3.32
N PRO A 179 -11.24 7.61 4.55
CA PRO A 179 -10.89 6.91 5.79
C PRO A 179 -11.58 5.55 5.92
N SER A 180 -10.99 4.62 6.67
CA SER A 180 -11.49 3.24 6.81
C SER A 180 -12.42 3.05 8.02
N THR A 181 -12.27 3.88 9.06
CA THR A 181 -13.03 3.76 10.32
C THR A 181 -14.30 4.60 10.31
N THR A 182 -15.34 4.16 11.03
CA THR A 182 -16.61 4.90 11.15
C THR A 182 -16.44 6.33 11.67
N PRO A 183 -15.67 6.60 12.75
CA PRO A 183 -15.52 7.96 13.26
C PRO A 183 -14.89 8.92 12.24
N GLU A 184 -13.87 8.48 11.51
CA GLU A 184 -13.21 9.30 10.49
C GLU A 184 -14.10 9.48 9.25
N LYS A 185 -14.88 8.45 8.88
CA LYS A 185 -15.89 8.56 7.82
C LYS A 185 -16.94 9.63 8.11
N ASP A 186 -17.31 9.80 9.38
CA ASP A 186 -18.27 10.83 9.77
C ASP A 186 -17.66 12.24 9.72
N ILE A 187 -16.36 12.40 9.98
CA ILE A 187 -15.63 13.66 9.73
C ILE A 187 -15.73 14.04 8.25
N PHE A 188 -15.42 13.11 7.34
CA PHE A 188 -15.47 13.35 5.89
C PHE A 188 -16.87 13.72 5.41
N LYS A 189 -17.90 13.00 5.88
CA LYS A 189 -19.30 13.32 5.57
C LYS A 189 -19.67 14.72 6.03
N ARG A 190 -19.32 15.09 7.27
CA ARG A 190 -19.61 16.42 7.83
C ARG A 190 -18.90 17.53 7.06
N ARG A 191 -17.67 17.28 6.60
CA ARG A 191 -16.88 18.22 5.79
C ARG A 191 -17.30 18.26 4.31
N GLY A 192 -18.18 17.36 3.87
CA GLY A 192 -18.60 17.25 2.48
C GLY A 192 -17.50 16.72 1.54
N LEU A 193 -16.55 15.96 2.07
CA LEU A 193 -15.39 15.44 1.33
C LEU A 193 -15.64 14.03 0.78
N PRO A 194 -15.15 13.72 -0.43
CA PRO A 194 -15.21 12.37 -0.97
C PRO A 194 -14.24 11.43 -0.23
N TYR A 195 -14.54 10.14 -0.24
CA TYR A 195 -13.57 9.13 0.19
C TYR A 195 -12.49 8.96 -0.88
N VAL A 196 -11.26 8.74 -0.42
CA VAL A 196 -10.10 8.56 -1.29
C VAL A 196 -9.84 7.07 -1.44
N ARG A 197 -9.73 6.59 -2.66
CA ARG A 197 -9.52 5.15 -2.88
C ARG A 197 -8.09 4.76 -2.53
N GLN A 198 -7.90 3.50 -2.16
CA GLN A 198 -6.58 2.99 -1.82
C GLN A 198 -5.58 3.19 -2.96
N THR A 199 -6.00 2.93 -4.21
CA THR A 199 -5.13 3.10 -5.37
C THR A 199 -4.72 4.54 -5.62
N ASP A 200 -5.60 5.50 -5.27
CA ASP A 200 -5.30 6.93 -5.44
C ASP A 200 -4.20 7.36 -4.45
N VAL A 201 -4.22 6.82 -3.22
CA VAL A 201 -3.15 7.05 -2.23
C VAL A 201 -1.83 6.40 -2.66
N GLN A 202 -1.87 5.21 -3.28
CA GLN A 202 -0.67 4.58 -3.83
C GLN A 202 -0.08 5.41 -4.98
N GLN A 203 -0.91 5.91 -5.89
CA GLN A 203 -0.44 6.81 -6.97
C GLN A 203 0.20 8.08 -6.41
N TYR A 204 -0.46 8.70 -5.42
CA TYR A 204 0.08 9.85 -4.70
C TYR A 204 1.43 9.54 -4.05
N LEU A 205 1.57 8.38 -3.37
CA LEU A 205 2.84 7.95 -2.76
C LEU A 205 3.97 7.88 -3.79
N PHE A 206 3.78 7.17 -4.90
CA PHE A 206 4.86 6.97 -5.87
C PHE A 206 5.20 8.25 -6.62
N LYS A 207 4.18 8.94 -7.15
CA LYS A 207 4.37 10.09 -8.04
C LYS A 207 4.76 11.36 -7.30
N GLU A 208 4.02 11.72 -6.25
CA GLU A 208 4.15 13.03 -5.62
C GLU A 208 5.10 13.00 -4.41
N ILE A 209 5.23 11.86 -3.73
CA ILE A 209 6.06 11.74 -2.52
C ILE A 209 7.43 11.14 -2.79
N LEU A 210 7.49 10.01 -3.50
CA LEU A 210 8.74 9.31 -3.78
C LEU A 210 9.44 9.83 -5.04
N GLY A 211 8.68 10.41 -5.98
CA GLY A 211 9.21 10.82 -7.29
C GLY A 211 9.58 9.63 -8.17
N ILE A 212 8.93 8.49 -7.97
CA ILE A 212 9.16 7.24 -8.70
C ILE A 212 8.04 7.07 -9.73
N GLU A 213 8.40 6.91 -10.99
CA GLU A 213 7.45 6.59 -12.04
C GLU A 213 6.95 5.16 -11.88
N ALA A 214 5.62 4.98 -11.85
CA ALA A 214 5.05 3.67 -11.54
C ALA A 214 3.94 3.28 -12.51
N VAL A 215 3.96 2.01 -12.92
CA VAL A 215 2.81 1.35 -13.53
C VAL A 215 2.05 0.57 -12.47
N PHE A 216 0.73 0.71 -12.50
CA PHE A 216 -0.14 0.13 -11.50
C PHE A 216 -0.97 -1.01 -12.09
N ARG A 217 -0.97 -2.16 -11.41
CA ARG A 217 -1.64 -3.38 -11.86
C ARG A 217 -2.48 -4.01 -10.77
N TYR A 218 -3.68 -4.43 -11.15
CA TYR A 218 -4.48 -5.35 -10.36
C TYR A 218 -4.20 -6.77 -10.81
N VAL A 219 -3.96 -7.67 -9.87
CA VAL A 219 -4.03 -9.11 -10.13
C VAL A 219 -5.26 -9.68 -9.43
N VAL A 220 -6.25 -10.09 -10.21
CA VAL A 220 -7.61 -10.41 -9.73
C VAL A 220 -8.05 -11.82 -10.10
N LYS A 221 -9.05 -12.35 -9.39
CA LYS A 221 -9.77 -13.54 -9.85
C LYS A 221 -10.74 -13.15 -10.98
N ALA A 222 -11.03 -14.07 -11.91
CA ALA A 222 -12.06 -13.84 -12.94
C ALA A 222 -13.41 -13.47 -12.30
N GLY A 223 -14.11 -12.49 -12.88
CA GLY A 223 -15.39 -12.00 -12.37
C GLY A 223 -15.31 -10.99 -11.20
N THR A 224 -14.11 -10.64 -10.73
CA THR A 224 -13.92 -9.53 -9.79
C THR A 224 -13.95 -8.19 -10.54
N ALA A 225 -14.48 -7.14 -9.89
CA ALA A 225 -14.62 -5.82 -10.53
C ALA A 225 -13.27 -5.24 -10.98
N SER A 226 -13.23 -4.69 -12.19
CA SER A 226 -12.12 -3.86 -12.65
C SER A 226 -12.22 -2.46 -12.02
N THR A 227 -11.08 -1.78 -11.85
CA THR A 227 -11.06 -0.37 -11.47
C THR A 227 -10.61 0.47 -12.67
N PRO A 228 -11.08 1.73 -12.81
CA PRO A 228 -10.63 2.60 -13.89
C PRO A 228 -9.13 2.95 -13.82
N SER A 229 -8.55 2.90 -12.62
CA SER A 229 -7.21 3.43 -12.36
C SER A 229 -6.10 2.45 -12.72
N TYR A 230 -6.36 1.15 -12.65
CA TYR A 230 -5.34 0.09 -12.72
C TYR A 230 -5.69 -0.87 -13.85
N GLN A 231 -4.70 -1.20 -14.68
CA GLN A 231 -4.86 -2.29 -15.64
C GLN A 231 -4.94 -3.63 -14.89
N THR A 232 -5.78 -4.53 -15.38
CA THR A 232 -6.14 -5.77 -14.68
C THR A 232 -5.55 -6.97 -15.39
N VAL A 233 -4.96 -7.87 -14.62
CA VAL A 233 -4.44 -9.18 -15.04
C VAL A 233 -5.13 -10.24 -14.20
N LEU A 234 -5.54 -11.36 -14.78
CA LEU A 234 -6.14 -12.43 -14.01
C LEU A 234 -5.06 -13.26 -13.32
N TRP A 235 -5.32 -13.72 -12.10
CA TRP A 235 -4.42 -14.64 -11.38
C TRP A 235 -4.03 -15.84 -12.23
N LYS A 236 -5.00 -16.42 -12.95
CA LYS A 236 -4.76 -17.57 -13.83
C LYS A 236 -3.72 -17.24 -14.91
N ASP A 237 -3.78 -16.04 -15.48
CA ASP A 237 -2.90 -15.61 -16.58
C ASP A 237 -1.51 -15.26 -16.02
N ALA A 238 -1.48 -14.53 -14.90
CA ALA A 238 -0.27 -14.22 -14.15
C ALA A 238 0.53 -15.48 -13.82
N PHE A 239 -0.11 -16.51 -13.26
CA PHE A 239 0.58 -17.74 -12.93
C PHE A 239 0.89 -18.61 -14.16
N ALA A 240 0.04 -18.65 -15.18
CA ALA A 240 0.29 -19.43 -16.39
C ALA A 240 1.52 -18.92 -17.17
N ALA A 241 1.85 -17.63 -17.07
CA ALA A 241 3.05 -17.06 -17.70
C ALA A 241 4.38 -17.45 -17.01
N LEU A 242 4.33 -17.95 -15.77
CA LEU A 242 5.51 -18.23 -14.96
C LEU A 242 5.92 -19.71 -15.01
N GLU A 243 7.23 -19.98 -14.95
CA GLU A 243 7.79 -21.29 -14.69
C GLU A 243 7.56 -21.71 -13.23
N HIS A 244 7.05 -22.93 -13.03
CA HIS A 244 6.80 -23.50 -11.70
C HIS A 244 7.79 -24.61 -11.36
N THR A 245 8.90 -24.73 -12.09
CA THR A 245 9.91 -25.77 -11.86
C THR A 245 10.45 -25.66 -10.43
N GLY A 246 10.38 -26.77 -9.68
CA GLY A 246 10.78 -26.82 -8.27
C GLY A 246 9.67 -26.45 -7.26
N ALA A 247 8.47 -26.10 -7.73
CA ALA A 247 7.33 -25.85 -6.85
C ALA A 247 6.93 -27.11 -6.05
N PRO A 248 6.58 -26.96 -4.76
CA PRO A 248 6.06 -28.07 -3.97
C PRO A 248 4.71 -28.56 -4.51
N THR A 249 4.39 -29.83 -4.30
CA THR A 249 3.18 -30.48 -4.86
C THR A 249 1.89 -29.74 -4.53
N PHE A 250 1.77 -29.16 -3.33
CA PHE A 250 0.58 -28.41 -2.96
C PHE A 250 0.41 -27.14 -3.82
N LEU A 251 1.52 -26.47 -4.18
CA LEU A 251 1.47 -25.27 -5.02
C LEU A 251 1.03 -25.66 -6.44
N THR A 252 1.59 -26.73 -6.99
CA THR A 252 1.14 -27.26 -8.29
C THR A 252 -0.35 -27.63 -8.27
N ALA A 253 -0.84 -28.28 -7.21
CA ALA A 253 -2.25 -28.63 -7.07
C ALA A 253 -3.15 -27.39 -6.94
N TRP A 254 -2.71 -26.40 -6.17
CA TRP A 254 -3.40 -25.13 -6.00
C TRP A 254 -3.48 -24.33 -7.31
N LEU A 255 -2.38 -24.26 -8.07
CA LEU A 255 -2.35 -23.61 -9.38
C LEU A 255 -3.32 -24.27 -10.37
N ARG A 256 -3.38 -25.60 -10.40
CA ARG A 256 -4.37 -26.32 -11.22
C ARG A 256 -5.80 -25.93 -10.85
N LYS A 257 -6.12 -25.88 -9.56
CA LYS A 257 -7.44 -25.45 -9.09
C LYS A 257 -7.75 -24.02 -9.55
N LEU A 258 -6.79 -23.10 -9.41
CA LEU A 258 -6.95 -21.69 -9.78
C LEU A 258 -7.18 -21.47 -11.28
N VAL A 259 -6.67 -22.36 -12.14
CA VAL A 259 -6.89 -22.32 -13.59
C VAL A 259 -8.26 -22.87 -13.99
N HIS A 260 -8.83 -23.78 -13.19
CA HIS A 260 -10.12 -24.42 -13.47
C HIS A 260 -11.33 -23.72 -12.81
N ASP A 261 -11.08 -22.85 -11.82
CA ASP A 261 -12.08 -22.01 -11.14
C ASP A 261 -12.19 -20.60 -11.75
#